data_AF-A0A0D3C9X5-F1
#
_entry.id   AF-A0A0D3C9X5-F1
#
_cell.length_a   1.000
_cell.length_b   1.000
_cell.length_c   1.000
_cell.angle_alpha   90.00
_cell.angle_beta   90.00
_cell.angle_gamma   90.00
#
_symmetry.space_group_name_H-M   'P 1'
#
loop_
_entity.id
_entity.type
_entity.pdbx_description
1 polymer ?
#
loop_
_entity_poly.entity_id
_entity_poly.type
_entity_poly.pdbx_seq_one_letter_code
_entity_poly.pdbx_strand_id
1 'polypeptide(L)'
;METGEPSLPKKARAGYLQWTSQENQLLMRLLVDGIRRGWRDSNGSMTKTTVEAKILPVLNKQLGCNKSYKHYMNRMKSLRKEYNGYAELFRCSSGFGWDPITKRFTAPDEVWKEYFKKLLHMNSFKFNYIPGSNTTPLVS
;
A
#
# COMPACT_ATOMS: atom_id res chain seq x y z
N MET A 1 40.36 29.48 23.25
CA MET A 1 40.71 28.28 22.47
C MET A 1 39.73 27.20 22.89
N GLU A 2 38.57 27.12 22.23
CA GLU A 2 37.61 26.03 22.44
C GLU A 2 37.82 25.01 21.33
N THR A 3 38.33 23.85 21.69
CA THR A 3 38.39 22.66 20.84
C THR A 3 37.01 22.03 20.80
N GLY A 4 36.26 22.27 19.72
CA GLY A 4 35.02 21.58 19.42
C GLY A 4 35.30 20.16 18.93
N GLU A 5 34.84 19.16 19.70
CA GLU A 5 34.81 17.76 19.29
C GLU A 5 33.92 17.55 18.04
N PRO A 6 34.36 16.75 17.05
CA PRO A 6 33.54 16.43 15.89
C PRO A 6 32.52 15.35 16.25
N SER A 7 31.27 15.74 16.46
CA SER A 7 30.16 14.80 16.60
C SER A 7 30.00 13.98 15.30
N LEU A 8 30.29 12.68 15.38
CA LEU A 8 30.11 11.72 14.29
C LEU A 8 28.63 11.62 13.87
N PRO A 9 28.34 11.42 12.56
CA PRO A 9 26.97 11.32 12.09
C PRO A 9 26.27 10.11 12.70
N LYS A 10 25.14 10.39 13.36
CA LYS A 10 24.19 9.38 13.86
C LYS A 10 23.89 8.41 12.72
N LYS A 11 24.23 7.12 12.93
CA LYS A 11 23.91 6.03 11.99
C LYS A 11 22.47 6.18 11.51
N ALA A 12 22.31 6.48 10.22
CA ALA A 12 21.00 6.48 9.59
C ALA A 12 20.37 5.12 9.87
N ARG A 13 19.21 5.12 10.55
CA ARG A 13 18.39 3.92 10.72
C ARG A 13 18.26 3.30 9.33
N ALA A 14 18.72 2.06 9.15
CA ALA A 14 18.73 1.35 7.88
C ALA A 14 17.40 1.64 7.16
N GLY A 15 17.48 2.51 6.16
CA GLY A 15 16.33 3.21 5.62
C GLY A 15 15.32 2.18 5.15
N TYR A 16 14.08 2.29 5.60
CA TYR A 16 12.96 1.62 4.95
C TYR A 16 13.09 1.94 3.45
N LEU A 17 13.47 0.97 2.62
CA LEU A 17 13.78 1.20 1.21
C LEU A 17 12.51 1.66 0.50
N GLN A 18 12.31 2.98 0.47
CA GLN A 18 11.13 3.61 -0.10
C GLN A 18 11.07 3.28 -1.59
N TRP A 19 9.85 3.02 -2.07
CA TRP A 19 9.59 2.81 -3.49
C TRP A 19 9.41 4.17 -4.16
N THR A 20 10.27 4.52 -5.11
CA THR A 20 10.14 5.77 -5.86
C THR A 20 8.97 5.70 -6.84
N SER A 21 8.48 6.87 -7.30
CA SER A 21 7.43 6.92 -8.32
C SER A 21 7.82 6.17 -9.60
N GLN A 22 9.09 6.25 -10.01
CA GLN A 22 9.59 5.54 -11.18
C GLN A 22 9.62 4.03 -10.97
N GLU A 23 10.09 3.56 -9.81
CA GLU A 23 10.07 2.14 -9.45
C GLU A 23 8.65 1.58 -9.41
N ASN A 24 7.71 2.35 -8.87
CA ASN A 24 6.30 1.99 -8.82
C ASN A 24 5.67 1.88 -10.21
N GLN A 25 5.91 2.87 -11.07
CA GLN A 25 5.39 2.86 -12.43
C GLN A 25 5.95 1.69 -13.24
N LEU A 26 7.26 1.44 -13.16
CA LEU A 26 7.88 0.33 -13.86
C LEU A 26 7.36 -1.01 -13.32
N LEU A 27 7.28 -1.18 -12.00
CA LEU A 27 6.73 -2.40 -11.39
C LEU A 27 5.30 -2.66 -11.90
N MET A 28 4.43 -1.65 -11.89
CA MET A 28 3.05 -1.80 -12.37
C MET A 28 2.99 -2.21 -13.84
N ARG A 29 3.82 -1.60 -14.71
CA ARG A 29 3.90 -1.97 -16.13
C ARG A 29 4.32 -3.44 -16.30
N LEU A 30 5.38 -3.85 -15.61
CA LEU A 30 5.89 -5.23 -15.65
C LEU A 30 4.84 -6.24 -15.15
N LEU A 31 4.07 -5.88 -14.12
CA LEU A 31 2.99 -6.73 -13.62
C LEU A 31 1.84 -6.87 -14.63
N VAL A 32 1.42 -5.77 -15.26
CA VAL A 32 0.38 -5.80 -16.31
C VAL A 32 0.83 -6.63 -17.50
N ASP A 33 2.08 -6.49 -17.93
CA ASP A 33 2.62 -7.28 -19.04
C ASP A 33 2.78 -8.76 -18.67
N GLY A 34 3.22 -9.08 -17.44
CA GLY A 34 3.27 -10.45 -16.97
C GLY A 34 1.89 -11.11 -16.90
N ILE A 35 0.88 -10.34 -16.50
CA ILE A 35 -0.52 -10.76 -16.53
C ILE A 35 -0.98 -11.12 -17.94
N ARG A 36 -0.67 -10.26 -18.93
CA ARG A 36 -1.01 -10.47 -20.35
C ARG A 36 -0.29 -11.68 -20.95
N ARG A 37 0.92 -11.97 -20.45
CA ARG A 37 1.74 -13.11 -20.87
C ARG A 37 1.41 -14.41 -20.13
N GLY A 38 0.40 -14.42 -19.27
CA GLY A 38 -0.03 -15.62 -18.56
C GLY A 38 0.93 -16.08 -17.46
N TRP A 39 1.76 -15.19 -16.90
CA TRP A 39 2.70 -15.54 -15.81
C TRP A 39 2.03 -15.73 -14.44
N ARG A 40 0.69 -15.77 -14.42
CA ARG A 40 -0.10 -15.98 -13.22
C ARG A 40 -0.34 -17.47 -13.02
N ASP A 41 -0.32 -17.89 -11.76
CA ASP A 41 -0.81 -19.19 -11.33
C ASP A 41 -2.35 -19.26 -11.35
N SER A 42 -2.89 -20.41 -10.99
CA SER A 42 -4.34 -20.65 -10.86
C SER A 42 -5.03 -19.70 -9.89
N ASN A 43 -4.28 -19.13 -8.94
CA ASN A 43 -4.78 -18.20 -7.92
C ASN A 43 -4.64 -16.74 -8.38
N GLY A 44 -4.21 -16.51 -9.62
CA GLY A 44 -4.03 -15.19 -10.21
C GLY A 44 -2.78 -14.45 -9.72
N SER A 45 -1.88 -15.11 -8.99
CA SER A 45 -0.63 -14.53 -8.47
C SER A 45 0.58 -14.93 -9.31
N MET A 46 1.65 -14.14 -9.28
CA MET A 46 2.93 -14.55 -9.86
C MET A 46 3.76 -15.27 -8.80
N THR A 47 4.35 -16.40 -9.17
CA THR A 47 5.20 -17.19 -8.26
C THR A 47 6.50 -16.44 -7.93
N LYS A 48 7.10 -16.75 -6.78
CA LYS A 48 8.41 -16.18 -6.39
C LYS A 48 9.45 -16.33 -7.49
N THR A 49 9.56 -17.53 -8.05
CA THR A 49 10.49 -17.84 -9.15
C THR A 49 10.28 -16.93 -10.36
N THR A 50 9.02 -16.68 -10.75
CA THR A 50 8.70 -15.78 -11.86
C THR A 50 9.12 -14.35 -11.55
N VAL A 51 8.83 -13.85 -10.34
CA VAL A 51 9.19 -12.48 -9.93
C VAL A 51 10.70 -12.30 -9.93
N GLU A 52 11.44 -13.25 -9.35
CA GLU A 52 12.90 -13.21 -9.27
C GLU A 52 13.57 -13.39 -10.64
N ALA A 53 12.98 -14.15 -11.56
CA ALA A 53 13.55 -14.40 -12.88
C ALA A 53 13.17 -13.35 -13.94
N LYS A 54 12.00 -12.71 -13.84
CA LYS A 54 11.42 -11.88 -14.92
C LYS A 54 11.17 -10.43 -14.54
N ILE A 55 10.87 -10.13 -13.27
CA ILE A 55 10.47 -8.77 -12.86
C ILE A 55 11.64 -8.04 -12.22
N LEU A 56 12.20 -8.59 -11.14
CA LEU A 56 13.25 -7.94 -10.37
C LEU A 56 14.52 -7.65 -11.20
N PRO A 57 14.99 -8.53 -12.09
CA PRO A 57 16.18 -8.24 -12.89
C PRO A 57 15.98 -7.05 -13.81
N VAL A 58 14.79 -6.93 -14.43
CA VAL A 58 14.46 -5.80 -15.31
C VAL A 58 14.38 -4.50 -14.52
N LEU A 59 13.66 -4.53 -13.39
CA LEU A 59 13.47 -3.37 -12.53
C LEU A 59 14.79 -2.86 -11.94
N ASN A 60 15.61 -3.77 -11.40
CA ASN A 60 16.91 -3.45 -10.81
C ASN A 60 17.88 -2.91 -11.85
N LYS A 61 17.93 -3.54 -13.05
CA LYS A 61 18.81 -3.09 -14.14
C LYS A 61 18.41 -1.72 -14.68
N GLN A 62 17.11 -1.47 -14.92
CA GLN A 62 16.66 -0.23 -15.55
C GLN A 62 16.78 0.99 -14.62
N LEU A 63 16.58 0.80 -13.32
CA LEU A 63 16.55 1.89 -12.34
C LEU A 63 17.79 1.93 -11.45
N GLY A 64 18.78 1.06 -11.69
CA GLY A 64 20.00 0.97 -10.87
C GLY A 64 19.72 0.66 -9.40
N CYS A 65 18.62 -0.04 -9.10
CA CYS A 65 18.18 -0.33 -7.74
C CYS A 65 18.44 -1.80 -7.35
N ASN A 66 18.30 -2.12 -6.06
CA ASN A 66 18.49 -3.48 -5.53
C ASN A 66 17.26 -3.94 -4.74
N LYS A 67 16.13 -4.12 -5.44
CA LYS A 67 14.91 -4.67 -4.85
C LYS A 67 15.01 -6.19 -4.78
N SER A 68 14.73 -6.74 -3.61
CA SER A 68 14.62 -8.17 -3.36
C SER A 68 13.15 -8.60 -3.43
N TYR A 69 12.91 -9.91 -3.43
CA TYR A 69 11.54 -10.43 -3.34
C TYR A 69 10.81 -9.96 -2.07
N LYS A 70 11.52 -9.75 -0.97
CA LYS A 70 10.94 -9.18 0.26
C LYS A 70 10.45 -7.74 0.03
N HIS A 71 11.21 -6.92 -0.68
CA HIS A 71 10.79 -5.56 -1.03
C HIS A 71 9.55 -5.57 -1.94
N TYR A 72 9.52 -6.49 -2.92
CA TYR A 72 8.36 -6.72 -3.77
C TYR A 72 7.11 -7.12 -2.96
N MET A 73 7.21 -8.13 -2.09
CA MET A 73 6.08 -8.59 -1.28
C MET A 73 5.52 -7.49 -0.38
N ASN A 74 6.39 -6.71 0.24
CA ASN A 74 5.97 -5.55 1.02
C ASN A 74 5.20 -4.54 0.16
N ARG A 75 5.68 -4.27 -1.07
CA ARG A 75 4.97 -3.36 -1.97
C ARG A 75 3.63 -3.91 -2.42
N MET A 76 3.53 -5.20 -2.74
CA MET A 76 2.27 -5.85 -3.10
C MET A 76 1.23 -5.79 -1.97
N LYS A 77 1.67 -5.90 -0.71
CA LYS A 77 0.79 -5.69 0.45
C LYS A 77 0.27 -4.26 0.50
N SER A 78 1.13 -3.26 0.31
CA SER A 78 0.71 -1.85 0.28
C SER A 78 -0.25 -1.56 -0.88
N LEU A 79 0.07 -2.02 -2.09
CA LEU A 79 -0.80 -1.85 -3.26
C LEU A 79 -2.18 -2.49 -3.07
N ARG A 80 -2.23 -3.69 -2.44
CA ARG A 80 -3.51 -4.32 -2.11
C ARG A 80 -4.31 -3.52 -1.10
N LYS A 81 -3.64 -2.93 -0.09
CA LYS A 81 -4.29 -2.06 0.90
C LYS A 81 -4.83 -0.79 0.24
N GLU A 82 -4.05 -0.13 -0.61
CA GLU A 82 -4.46 1.03 -1.40
C GLU A 82 -5.68 0.68 -2.28
N TYR A 83 -5.60 -0.41 -3.05
CA TYR A 83 -6.71 -0.90 -3.87
C TYR A 83 -7.97 -1.19 -3.06
N ASN A 84 -7.85 -1.87 -1.92
CA ASN A 84 -8.99 -2.17 -1.07
C ASN A 84 -9.66 -0.90 -0.53
N GLY A 85 -8.88 0.12 -0.18
CA GLY A 85 -9.42 1.43 0.20
C GLY A 85 -10.20 2.09 -0.94
N TYR A 86 -9.66 2.04 -2.17
CA TYR A 86 -10.39 2.53 -3.35
C TYR A 86 -11.62 1.68 -3.67
N ALA A 87 -11.54 0.35 -3.54
CA ALA A 87 -12.67 -0.54 -3.76
C ALA A 87 -13.78 -0.34 -2.73
N GLU A 88 -13.43 -0.05 -1.48
CA GLU A 88 -14.38 0.34 -0.43
C GLU A 88 -15.03 1.69 -0.75
N LEU A 89 -14.25 2.68 -1.20
CA LEU A 89 -14.77 3.95 -1.70
C LEU A 89 -15.76 3.74 -2.87
N PHE A 90 -15.42 2.87 -3.83
CA PHE A 90 -16.32 2.47 -4.92
C PHE A 90 -17.58 1.74 -4.43
N ARG A 91 -17.51 0.98 -3.33
CA ARG A 91 -18.69 0.31 -2.76
C ARG A 91 -19.59 1.28 -1.99
N CYS A 92 -19.01 2.32 -1.39
CA CYS A 92 -19.73 3.37 -0.67
C CYS A 92 -20.14 4.54 -1.59
N SER A 93 -20.09 4.38 -2.91
CA SER A 93 -20.06 5.47 -3.89
C SER A 93 -21.39 6.17 -4.17
N SER A 94 -22.37 6.17 -3.27
CA SER A 94 -23.51 7.08 -3.45
C SER A 94 -23.01 8.52 -3.33
N GLY A 95 -22.84 9.22 -4.46
CA GLY A 95 -22.35 10.60 -4.52
C GLY A 95 -20.87 10.78 -4.93
N PHE A 96 -20.11 9.69 -5.18
CA PHE A 96 -18.76 9.79 -5.76
C PHE A 96 -18.80 9.52 -7.27
N GLY A 97 -18.32 10.49 -8.05
CA GLY A 97 -17.99 10.34 -9.46
C GLY A 97 -16.52 9.96 -9.68
N TRP A 98 -16.22 9.45 -10.87
CA TRP A 98 -14.86 9.20 -11.34
C TRP A 98 -14.58 10.11 -12.53
N ASP A 99 -13.52 10.91 -12.45
CA ASP A 99 -13.02 11.70 -13.57
C ASP A 99 -12.00 10.86 -14.37
N PRO A 100 -12.33 10.42 -15.60
CA PRO A 100 -11.43 9.62 -16.42
C PRO A 100 -10.23 10.40 -16.96
N ILE A 101 -10.30 11.73 -17.00
CA ILE A 101 -9.23 12.61 -17.49
C ILE A 101 -8.16 12.78 -16.41
N THR A 102 -8.57 13.25 -15.22
CA THR A 102 -7.62 13.43 -14.11
C THR A 102 -7.30 12.14 -13.38
N LYS A 103 -8.07 11.07 -13.62
CA LYS A 103 -7.99 9.77 -12.93
C LYS A 103 -8.15 9.91 -11.43
N ARG A 104 -9.09 10.76 -11.01
CA ARG A 104 -9.38 11.08 -9.60
C ARG A 104 -10.87 10.92 -9.32
N PHE A 105 -11.17 10.66 -8.05
CA PHE A 105 -12.54 10.73 -7.57
C PHE A 105 -12.98 12.19 -7.44
N THR A 106 -14.21 12.46 -7.84
CA THR A 106 -14.85 13.76 -7.73
C THR A 106 -16.11 13.60 -6.91
N ALA A 107 -16.28 14.39 -5.86
CA ALA A 107 -17.49 14.41 -5.05
C ALA A 107 -17.60 15.77 -4.36
N PRO A 108 -18.82 16.21 -3.98
CA PRO A 108 -19.00 17.34 -3.08
C PRO A 108 -18.25 17.15 -1.75
N ASP A 109 -17.85 18.25 -1.12
CA ASP A 109 -17.07 18.23 0.13
C ASP A 109 -17.82 17.52 1.26
N GLU A 110 -19.16 17.59 1.28
CA GLU A 110 -20.01 16.89 2.23
C GLU A 110 -19.86 15.36 2.12
N VAL A 111 -19.76 14.87 0.89
CA VAL A 111 -19.60 13.44 0.59
C VAL A 111 -18.21 12.95 1.02
N TRP A 112 -17.17 13.76 0.81
CA TRP A 112 -15.83 13.49 1.35
C TRP A 112 -15.81 13.47 2.89
N LYS A 113 -16.47 14.43 3.54
CA LYS A 113 -16.53 14.55 5.01
C LYS A 113 -17.22 13.35 5.65
N GLU A 114 -18.36 12.92 5.11
CA GLU A 114 -19.08 11.73 5.57
C GLU A 114 -18.27 10.45 5.35
N TYR A 115 -17.55 10.33 4.23
CA TYR A 115 -16.64 9.22 3.99
C TYR A 115 -15.51 9.16 5.04
N PHE A 116 -14.82 10.28 5.30
CA PHE A 116 -13.76 10.31 6.32
C PHE A 116 -14.30 10.01 7.72
N LYS A 117 -15.50 10.50 8.05
CA LYS A 117 -16.17 10.18 9.32
C LYS A 117 -16.44 8.68 9.46
N LYS A 118 -16.98 8.03 8.42
CA LYS A 118 -17.18 6.56 8.41
C LYS A 118 -15.88 5.80 8.49
N LEU A 119 -14.83 6.24 7.78
CA LEU A 119 -13.52 5.61 7.79
C LEU A 119 -12.83 5.72 9.16
N LEU A 120 -12.92 6.89 9.82
CA LEU A 120 -12.41 7.09 11.18
C LEU A 120 -13.22 6.27 12.20
N HIS A 121 -14.55 6.20 12.09
CA HIS A 121 -15.37 5.33 12.94
C HIS A 121 -15.06 3.85 12.71
N MET A 122 -14.96 3.37 11.46
CA MET A 122 -14.59 1.99 11.16
C MET A 122 -13.19 1.63 11.67
N ASN A 123 -12.23 2.56 11.62
CA ASN A 123 -10.90 2.34 12.19
C ASN A 123 -10.92 2.32 13.73
N SER A 124 -11.81 3.08 14.38
CA SER A 124 -12.05 2.98 15.83
C SER A 124 -12.67 1.63 16.21
N PHE A 125 -13.61 1.10 15.43
CA PHE A 125 -14.18 -0.23 15.66
C PHE A 125 -13.21 -1.39 15.44
N LYS A 126 -12.18 -1.23 14.59
CA LYS A 126 -11.12 -2.25 14.42
C LYS A 126 -10.16 -2.36 15.61
N PHE A 127 -10.08 -1.36 16.49
CA PHE A 127 -9.28 -1.41 17.72
C PHE A 127 -10.09 -1.76 18.98
N ASN A 128 -11.42 -1.75 18.91
CA ASN A 128 -12.29 -2.04 20.05
C ASN A 128 -12.90 -3.45 20.04
N TYR A 129 -12.50 -4.33 19.12
CA TYR A 129 -12.89 -5.74 19.17
C TYR A 129 -11.81 -6.57 19.86
N ILE A 130 -11.89 -6.66 21.19
CA ILE A 130 -11.30 -7.73 21.99
C ILE A 130 -12.43 -8.74 22.25
N PRO A 131 -12.45 -9.92 21.62
CA PRO A 131 -13.41 -10.95 21.98
C PRO A 131 -13.05 -11.48 23.37
N GLY A 132 -13.84 -11.14 24.40
CA GLY A 132 -13.69 -11.74 25.72
C GLY A 132 -13.97 -10.89 26.96
N SER A 133 -14.58 -9.70 26.90
CA SER A 133 -15.06 -9.03 28.12
C SER A 133 -16.52 -9.39 28.39
N ASN A 134 -16.73 -10.42 29.20
CA ASN A 134 -18.03 -10.74 29.78
C ASN A 134 -18.53 -9.54 30.59
N THR A 135 -19.59 -8.90 30.11
CA THR A 135 -20.44 -8.03 30.90
C THR A 135 -21.34 -8.90 31.78
N THR A 136 -21.07 -8.96 33.08
CA THR A 136 -22.11 -9.28 34.06
C THR A 136 -22.92 -8.01 34.34
N PRO A 137 -24.26 -8.02 34.17
CA PRO A 137 -25.09 -6.92 34.65
C PRO A 137 -25.28 -7.04 36.16
N LEU A 138 -25.01 -5.94 36.87
CA LEU A 138 -25.48 -5.71 38.24
C LEU A 138 -26.99 -5.46 38.22
N VAL A 139 -27.74 -6.42 38.76
CA VAL A 139 -29.09 -6.31 39.34
C VAL A 139 -29.15 -7.46 40.37
N SER A 140 -29.48 -7.32 41.66
CA SER A 140 -30.03 -6.24 42.48
C SER A 140 -29.44 -6.33 43.88
#